data_AF-F3QSP7-F1
#
_entry.id   AF-F3QSP7-F1
#
_cell.length_a   1.000
_cell.length_b   1.000
_cell.length_c   1.000
_cell.angle_alpha   90.00
_cell.angle_beta   90.00
_cell.angle_gamma   90.00
#
_symmetry.space_group_name_H-M   'P 1'
#
loop_
_entity.id
_entity.type
_entity.pdbx_description
1 polymer ?
#
loop_
_entity_poly.entity_id
_entity_poly.type
_entity_poly.pdbx_seq_one_letter_code
_entity_poly.pdbx_strand_id
1 'polypeptide(L)' 'MLNVLKAIISGKRGQEVYDLLSDEEKVKLNEYAKLYGVNRRQRREIERNAKKRVHR' A
#
# COMPACT_ATOMS: atom_id res chain seq x y z
N MET A 1 9.58 -7.07 7.47
CA MET A 1 8.20 -7.64 7.44
C MET A 1 7.32 -7.40 8.68
N LEU A 2 7.65 -7.87 9.89
CA LEU A 2 6.74 -7.75 11.07
C LEU A 2 6.43 -6.28 11.47
N ASN A 3 7.41 -5.38 11.32
CA ASN A 3 7.28 -3.95 11.64
C ASN A 3 6.37 -3.20 10.65
N VAL A 4 6.41 -3.60 9.38
CA VAL A 4 5.57 -3.05 8.31
C VAL A 4 4.10 -3.40 8.57
N LEU A 5 3.82 -4.68 8.91
CA LEU A 5 2.48 -5.14 9.27
C LEU A 5 1.94 -4.39 10.50
N LYS A 6 2.77 -4.24 11.54
CA LYS A 6 2.40 -3.43 12.72
C LYS A 6 2.11 -1.98 12.36
N ALA A 7 2.91 -1.36 11.49
CA ALA A 7 2.71 0.02 11.05
C ALA A 7 1.40 0.20 10.27
N ILE A 8 1.07 -0.74 9.39
CA ILE A 8 -0.21 -0.77 8.65
C ILE A 8 -1.39 -0.89 9.62
N ILE A 9 -1.35 -1.85 10.55
CA ILE A 9 -2.42 -2.08 11.54
C ILE A 9 -2.57 -0.86 12.47
N SER A 10 -1.48 -0.18 12.78
CA SER A 10 -1.47 1.05 13.59
C SER A 10 -1.97 2.28 12.82
N GLY A 11 -2.41 2.14 11.56
CA GLY A 11 -2.98 3.23 10.77
C GLY A 11 -1.95 4.24 10.24
N LYS A 12 -0.65 3.90 10.22
CA LYS A 12 0.36 4.78 9.63
C LYS A 12 0.09 5.03 8.15
N ARG A 13 0.41 6.24 7.68
CA ARG A 13 0.18 6.63 6.29
C ARG A 13 1.09 5.80 5.37
N GLY A 14 0.65 5.59 4.13
CA GLY A 14 1.37 4.75 3.17
C GLY A 14 2.83 5.16 2.95
N GLN A 15 3.16 6.46 3.03
CA GLN A 15 4.55 6.94 2.95
C GLN A 15 5.36 6.53 4.18
N GLU A 16 4.81 6.66 5.39
CA GLU A 16 5.49 6.26 6.62
C GLU A 16 5.75 4.74 6.65
N VAL A 17 4.82 3.94 6.10
CA VAL A 17 5.01 2.49 5.93
C VAL A 17 6.08 2.19 4.88
N TYR A 18 6.13 2.98 3.80
CA TYR A 18 7.14 2.85 2.74
C TYR A 18 8.55 3.19 3.25
N ASP A 19 8.67 4.21 4.10
CA ASP A 19 9.94 4.65 4.67
C ASP A 19 10.51 3.64 5.68
N LEU A 20 9.68 2.76 6.24
CA LEU A 20 10.10 1.65 7.10
C LEU A 20 10.68 0.45 6.34
N LEU A 21 10.58 0.44 5.01
CA LEU A 21 11.14 -0.63 4.18
C LEU A 21 12.63 -0.37 3.94
N SER A 22 13.41 -1.46 3.89
CA SER A 22 14.79 -1.37 3.37
C SER A 22 14.78 -1.02 1.88
N ASP A 23 15.90 -0.55 1.35
CA ASP A 23 15.99 -0.20 -0.07
C ASP A 23 15.73 -1.40 -0.99
N GLU A 24 16.14 -2.59 -0.60
CA GLU A 24 15.84 -3.84 -1.33
C GLU A 24 14.35 -4.21 -1.26
N GLU A 25 13.69 -4.02 -0.12
CA GLU A 25 12.25 -4.24 0.03
C GLU A 25 11.44 -3.22 -0.81
N LYS A 26 11.91 -1.96 -0.89
CA LYS A 26 11.32 -0.92 -1.75
C LYS A 26 11.44 -1.27 -3.23
N VAL A 27 12.59 -1.79 -3.67
CA VAL A 27 12.80 -2.24 -5.05
C VAL A 27 11.83 -3.35 -5.40
N LYS A 28 11.72 -4.39 -4.56
CA LYS A 28 10.75 -5.48 -4.76
C LYS A 28 9.32 -4.97 -4.79
N LEU A 29 8.93 -4.09 -3.86
CA LEU A 29 7.58 -3.52 -3.84
C LEU A 29 7.27 -2.75 -5.13
N ASN A 30 8.24 -1.98 -5.64
CA ASN A 30 8.11 -1.25 -6.89
C ASN A 30 8.02 -2.19 -8.11
N GLU A 31 8.77 -3.30 -8.11
CA GLU A 31 8.67 -4.34 -9.14
C GLU A 31 7.31 -5.03 -9.10
N TYR A 32 6.81 -5.40 -7.91
CA TYR A 32 5.46 -5.93 -7.72
C TYR A 32 4.41 -4.92 -8.19
N ALA A 33 4.54 -3.64 -7.86
CA ALA A 33 3.61 -2.61 -8.31
C ALA A 33 3.62 -2.43 -9.84
N LYS A 34 4.78 -2.59 -10.49
CA LYS A 34 4.91 -2.59 -11.96
C LYS A 34 4.30 -3.85 -12.59
N LEU A 35 4.57 -5.02 -12.02
CA LEU A 35 4.09 -6.32 -12.49
C LEU A 35 2.57 -6.48 -12.36
N TYR A 36 2.02 -6.05 -11.23
CA TYR A 36 0.60 -6.16 -10.92
C TYR A 36 -0.18 -4.86 -11.23
N GLY A 37 0.53 -3.85 -11.74
CA GLY A 37 -0.01 -2.82 -12.63
C GLY A 37 -1.28 -2.12 -12.17
N VAL A 38 -1.39 -1.73 -10.90
CA VAL A 38 -2.49 -0.86 -10.48
C VAL A 38 -2.11 0.58 -10.85
N ASN A 39 -2.48 1.00 -12.06
CA ASN A 39 -2.25 2.37 -12.48
C ASN A 39 -2.99 3.34 -11.53
N ARG A 40 -2.58 4.62 -11.53
CA ARG A 40 -3.13 5.65 -10.62
C ARG A 40 -4.66 5.72 -10.64
N ARG A 41 -5.29 5.40 -11.77
CA ARG A 41 -6.75 5.38 -11.94
C ARG A 41 -7.37 4.17 -11.22
N GLN A 42 -6.81 2.98 -11.42
CA GLN A 42 -7.25 1.74 -10.77
C GLN A 42 -7.04 1.81 -9.24
N ARG A 43 -5.96 2.45 -8.78
CA ARG A 43 -5.72 2.66 -7.34
C ARG A 43 -6.80 3.53 -6.71
N ARG A 44 -7.16 4.64 -7.36
CA ARG A 44 -8.27 5.53 -6.93
C ARG A 44 -9.63 4.86 -6.98
N GLU A 45 -9.80 3.84 -7.81
CA GLU A 45 -11.04 3.06 -7.90
C GLU A 45 -11.15 2.05 -6.75
N ILE A 46 -10.07 1.33 -6.44
CA ILE A 46 -9.99 0.44 -5.28
C ILE A 46 -10.23 1.23 -3.99
N GLU A 47 -9.58 2.40 -3.83
CA GLU A 47 -9.77 3.28 -2.66
C GLU A 47 -11.24 3.77 -2.52
N ARG A 48 -11.92 4.07 -3.63
CA ARG A 48 -13.34 4.47 -3.61
C ARG A 48 -14.26 3.31 -3.24
N ASN A 49 -14.01 2.11 -3.77
CA ASN A 49 -14.83 0.93 -3.48
C ASN A 49 -14.65 0.46 -2.03
N ALA A 50 -13.45 0.54 -1.47
CA ALA A 50 -13.19 0.27 -0.07
C ALA A 50 -13.98 1.22 0.87
N LYS A 51 -13.98 2.53 0.58
CA LYS A 51 -14.77 3.51 1.36
C LYS A 51 -16.28 3.24 1.33
N LYS A 52 -16.81 2.80 0.17
CA LYS A 52 -18.24 2.46 0.04
C LYS A 52 -18.63 1.22 0.85
N ARG A 53 -17.75 0.22 1.01
CA ARG A 53 -18.04 -0.96 1.83
C ARG A 53 -18.07 -0.68 3.34
N VAL A 54 -17.44 0.40 3.78
CA VAL A 54 -17.46 0.83 5.20
C VAL A 54 -18.77 1.54 5.57
N HIS A 55 -19.56 1.98 4.60
CA HIS A 55 -20.84 2.69 4.81
C HIS A 55 -22.07 1.80 4.54
N ARG A 56 -21.91 0.47 4.54
CA ARG A 56 -23.00 -0.50 4.47
C ARG A 56 -22.93 -1.46 5.64
#